data_AF-A0A8T5MEV1-F1
#
_entry.id   AF-A0A8T5MEV1-F1
#
_cell.length_a   1.000
_cell.length_b   1.000
_cell.length_c   1.000
_cell.angle_alpha   90.00
_cell.angle_beta   90.00
_cell.angle_gamma   90.00
#
_symmetry.space_group_name_H-M   'P 1'
#
loop_
_entity.id
_entity.type
_entity.pdbx_description
1 polymer ?
#
loop_
_entity_poly.entity_id
_entity_poly.type
_entity_poly.pdbx_seq_one_letter_code
_entity_poly.pdbx_strand_id
1 'polypeptide(L)' 'MKTTFYVYILLCKDNSYYTGYTNNLKNRIKKHKEG' A
#
# COMPACT_ATOMS: atom_id res chain seq x y z
N MET A 1 23.63 2.69 -1.72
CA MET A 1 22.45 3.19 -0.97
C MET A 1 21.43 2.06 -0.88
N LYS A 2 20.93 1.73 0.32
CA LYS A 2 19.99 0.63 0.53
C LYS A 2 18.56 1.17 0.39
N THR A 3 17.84 0.75 -0.64
CA THR A 3 16.44 1.16 -0.85
C THR A 3 15.54 0.15 -0.16
N THR A 4 14.82 0.57 0.88
CA THR A 4 13.85 -0.27 1.57
C THR A 4 12.55 -0.31 0.79
N PHE A 5 12.08 -1.51 0.48
CA PHE A 5 10.76 -1.75 -0.09
C PHE A 5 9.87 -2.41 0.96
N TYR A 6 8.61 -1.98 1.00
CA TYR A 6 7.57 -2.52 1.85
C TYR A 6 6.58 -3.27 0.97
N VAL A 7 6.23 -4.49 1.36
CA VAL A 7 5.10 -5.24 0.81
C VAL A 7 3.94 -5.11 1.79
N TYR A 8 2.73 -4.88 1.28
CA TYR A 8 1.55 -4.68 2.10
C TYR A 8 0.31 -5.36 1.48
N ILE A 9 -0.64 -5.68 2.35
CA ILE A 9 -1.95 -6.24 2.01
C ILE A 9 -3.01 -5.33 2.64
N LEU A 10 -4.02 -4.95 1.86
CA LEU A 10 -5.19 -4.20 2.29
C LEU A 10 -6.43 -5.07 2.14
N LEU A 11 -7.31 -5.05 3.14
CA LEU A 11 -8.66 -5.60 3.04
C LEU A 11 -9.60 -4.52 2.52
N CYS A 12 -10.20 -4.77 1.35
CA CYS A 12 -11.15 -3.86 0.71
C CYS A 12 -12.58 -4.07 1.26
N LYS A 13 -13.48 -3.11 1.00
CA LYS A 13 -14.88 -3.15 1.45
C LYS A 13 -15.68 -4.31 0.87
N ASP A 14 -15.28 -4.81 -0.29
CA ASP A 14 -15.89 -5.96 -0.97
C ASP A 14 -15.32 -7.31 -0.47
N ASN A 15 -14.62 -7.30 0.67
CA ASN A 15 -13.90 -8.43 1.25
C ASN A 15 -12.77 -9.00 0.35
N SER A 16 -12.37 -8.28 -0.70
CA SER A 16 -11.20 -8.65 -1.48
C SER A 16 -9.90 -8.23 -0.79
N TYR A 17 -8.80 -8.91 -1.12
CA TYR A 17 -7.47 -8.54 -0.68
C TYR A 17 -6.71 -7.85 -1.81
N TYR A 18 -6.24 -6.62 -1.56
CA TYR A 18 -5.37 -5.89 -2.45
C TYR A 18 -3.93 -5.96 -1.96
N THR A 19 -3.04 -6.52 -2.78
CA THR A 19 -1.61 -6.61 -2.46
C THR A 19 -0.82 -5.58 -3.26
N GLY A 20 0.22 -4.99 -2.66
CA GLY A 20 1.12 -4.11 -3.37
C GLY A 20 2.47 -3.97 -2.70
N TYR A 21 3.39 -3.28 -3.38
CA TYR A 21 4.68 -2.92 -2.81
C TYR A 21 5.00 -1.44 -3.06
N THR A 22 5.82 -0.84 -2.21
CA THR A 22 6.27 0.54 -2.37
C THR A 22 7.54 0.80 -1.57
N ASN A 23 8.35 1.75 -1.99
CA ASN A 23 9.44 2.33 -1.19
C ASN A 23 8.98 3.54 -0.35
N ASN A 24 7.71 3.97 -0.48
CA ASN A 24 7.13 5.09 0.26
C ASN A 24 5.69 4.79 0.72
N LEU A 25 5.59 4.10 1.87
CA LEU A 25 4.32 3.62 2.43
C LEU A 25 3.36 4.76 2.80
N LYS A 26 3.88 5.87 3.37
CA LYS A 26 3.07 7.03 3.77
C LYS A 26 2.31 7.63 2.59
N ASN A 27 3.00 7.86 1.46
CA ASN A 27 2.38 8.43 0.27
C ASN A 27 1.34 7.48 -0.34
N ARG A 28 1.61 6.16 -0.32
CA ARG A 28 0.69 5.16 -0.85
C ARG A 28 -0.61 5.08 -0.06
N ILE A 29 -0.53 5.09 1.27
CA ILE A 29 -1.72 5.08 2.14
C ILE A 29 -2.55 6.35 1.93
N LYS A 30 -1.92 7.53 1.81
CA LYS A 30 -2.63 8.79 1.55
C LYS A 30 -3.44 8.71 0.25
N LYS A 31 -2.80 8.31 -0.86
CA LYS A 31 -3.48 8.14 -2.16
C LYS A 31 -4.63 7.15 -2.12
N HIS A 32 -4.49 6.05 -1.38
CA HIS A 32 -5.56 5.05 -1.26
C HIS A 32 -6.77 5.58 -0.48
N LYS A 33 -6.59 6.53 0.45
CA LYS A 33 -7.70 7.16 1.18
C LYS A 33 -8.42 8.25 0.39
N GLU A 34 -7.77 8.81 -0.62
CA GLU A 34 -8.31 9.88 -1.47
C GLU A 34 -9.19 9.33 -2.62
N GLY A 35 -9.36 8.00 -2.73
CA GLY A 35 -10.15 7.33 -3.77
C GLY A 35 -11.16 6.35 -3.20
#